data_AF-A0A1E3M0E4-F1
#
_entry.id   AF-A0A1E3M0E4-F1
#
_cell.length_a   1.000
_cell.length_b   1.000
_cell.length_c   1.000
_cell.angle_alpha   90.00
_cell.angle_beta   90.00
_cell.angle_gamma   90.00
#
_symmetry.space_group_name_H-M   'P 1'
#
loop_
_entity.id
_entity.type
_entity.pdbx_description
1 polymer ?
#
loop_
_entity_poly.entity_id
_entity_poly.type
_entity_poly.pdbx_seq_one_letter_code
_entity_poly.pdbx_strand_id
1 'polypeptide(L)'
;MKHRRALTQGEITLARTMFGDAIDYARASIANRKWIFFQPRTVTMAPLGCIHFHPGGGSYREDFATAGLDLQGLFIHEMVHIWQHQQGIFLPIRRHPFCRYGYSLKPGWTLRRYGLEQQAEIVRHVFLLRNGALLPGAPPLEQYRGVLPFSGVDERSA
;
A
#
# COMPACT_ATOMS: atom_id res chain seq x y z
N MET A 1 -8.94 6.34 24.68
CA MET A 1 -7.93 6.67 23.64
C MET A 1 -7.38 5.37 23.06
N LYS A 2 -7.94 4.85 21.96
CA LYS A 2 -7.44 3.64 21.30
C LYS A 2 -6.38 4.05 20.27
N HIS A 3 -5.10 4.00 20.66
CA HIS A 3 -4.03 4.60 19.84
C HIS A 3 -3.42 3.68 18.79
N ARG A 4 -3.77 2.40 18.79
CA ARG A 4 -3.32 1.38 17.84
C ARG A 4 -4.36 0.26 17.87
N ARG A 5 -4.66 -0.32 16.71
CA ARG A 5 -5.52 -1.50 16.56
C ARG A 5 -4.90 -2.50 15.60
N ALA A 6 -5.29 -3.76 15.74
CA ALA A 6 -5.03 -4.76 14.71
C ALA A 6 -5.85 -4.44 13.45
N LEU A 7 -5.48 -5.08 12.34
CA LEU A 7 -6.30 -5.06 11.13
C LEU A 7 -7.66 -5.72 11.42
N THR A 8 -8.73 -5.19 10.83
CA THR A 8 -10.04 -5.86 10.86
C THR A 8 -10.02 -7.08 9.94
N GLN A 9 -10.98 -7.99 10.09
CA GLN A 9 -11.12 -9.11 9.18
C GLN A 9 -11.37 -8.65 7.73
N GLY A 10 -12.11 -7.55 7.55
CA GLY A 10 -12.33 -6.93 6.24
C GLY A 10 -11.04 -6.44 5.61
N GLU A 11 -10.20 -5.74 6.37
CA GLU A 11 -8.90 -5.24 5.93
C GLU A 11 -7.93 -6.36 5.55
N ILE A 12 -7.92 -7.45 6.32
CA ILE A 12 -7.12 -8.64 6.00
C ILE A 12 -7.60 -9.27 4.69
N THR A 13 -8.90 -9.48 4.53
CA THR A 13 -9.48 -10.02 3.30
C THR A 13 -9.16 -9.12 2.10
N LEU A 14 -9.31 -7.81 2.25
CA LEU A 14 -8.97 -6.83 1.21
C LEU A 14 -7.49 -6.92 0.82
N ALA A 15 -6.59 -6.90 1.81
CA ALA A 15 -5.15 -6.97 1.55
C ALA A 15 -4.74 -8.31 0.91
N ARG A 16 -5.37 -9.42 1.28
CA ARG A 16 -5.12 -10.74 0.66
C ARG A 16 -5.41 -10.79 -0.84
N THR A 17 -6.35 -9.97 -1.33
CA THR A 17 -6.61 -9.86 -2.79
C THR A 17 -5.38 -9.40 -3.57
N MET A 18 -4.47 -8.68 -2.91
CA MET A 18 -3.23 -8.21 -3.52
C MET A 18 -2.03 -9.04 -3.06
N PHE A 19 -1.86 -9.24 -1.75
CA PHE A 19 -0.63 -9.79 -1.19
C PHE A 19 -0.67 -11.31 -0.93
N GLY A 20 -1.83 -11.97 -1.03
CA GLY A 20 -1.97 -13.37 -0.65
C GLY A 20 -1.47 -13.61 0.77
N ASP A 21 -0.53 -14.54 0.95
CA ASP A 21 0.12 -14.82 2.24
C ASP A 21 1.50 -14.15 2.38
N ALA A 22 1.85 -13.19 1.52
CA ALA A 22 3.15 -12.50 1.56
C ALA A 22 3.32 -11.59 2.78
N ILE A 23 2.26 -11.33 3.54
CA ILE A 23 2.26 -10.50 4.74
C ILE A 23 1.73 -11.31 5.91
N ASP A 24 2.47 -11.32 7.02
CA ASP A 24 1.95 -11.71 8.32
C ASP A 24 1.03 -10.60 8.86
N TYR A 25 -0.27 -10.75 8.60
CA TYR A 25 -1.28 -9.77 8.98
C TYR A 25 -1.47 -9.63 10.49
N ALA A 26 -1.13 -10.66 11.27
CA ALA A 26 -1.25 -10.60 12.73
C ALA A 26 -0.23 -9.64 13.34
N ARG A 27 0.89 -9.41 12.65
CA ARG A 27 1.93 -8.45 13.02
C ARG A 27 1.68 -7.04 12.46
N ALA A 28 0.67 -6.87 11.62
CA ALA A 28 0.27 -5.58 11.05
C ALA A 28 -0.73 -4.87 11.97
N SER A 29 -0.68 -3.55 11.98
CA SER A 29 -1.55 -2.72 12.84
C SER A 29 -1.75 -1.33 12.26
N ILE A 30 -2.78 -0.63 12.72
CA ILE A 30 -3.10 0.74 12.32
C ILE A 30 -3.18 1.62 13.55
N ALA A 31 -2.61 2.81 13.48
CA ALA A 31 -2.65 3.83 14.51
C ALA A 31 -3.19 5.15 13.96
N ASN A 32 -4.13 5.75 14.69
CA ASN A 32 -4.56 7.12 14.46
C ASN A 32 -3.69 8.09 15.29
N ARG A 33 -2.43 8.26 14.89
CA ARG A 33 -1.44 9.11 15.57
C ARG A 33 -0.35 9.57 14.60
N LYS A 34 0.12 10.81 14.80
CA LYS A 34 1.32 11.37 14.11
C LYS A 34 2.56 10.52 14.39
N TRP A 35 3.44 10.35 13.40
CA TRP A 35 4.69 9.59 13.59
C TRP A 35 5.94 10.47 13.87
N ILE A 36 6.22 11.57 13.15
CA ILE A 36 7.34 12.52 13.47
C ILE A 36 7.11 13.93 12.86
N PHE A 37 7.83 14.93 13.39
CA PHE A 37 7.60 16.40 13.37
C PHE A 37 7.72 17.16 12.02
N PHE A 38 8.12 16.53 10.91
CA PHE A 38 8.17 17.14 9.55
C PHE A 38 7.32 16.35 8.53
N GLN A 39 6.14 15.89 8.95
CA GLN A 39 5.16 15.18 8.11
C GLN A 39 4.32 16.18 7.29
N PRO A 40 4.46 16.26 5.94
CA PRO A 40 3.43 16.88 5.12
C PRO A 40 2.12 16.10 5.27
N ARG A 41 0.98 16.78 5.13
CA ARG A 41 -0.38 16.25 5.41
C ARG A 41 -0.80 15.02 4.56
N THR A 42 0.07 14.56 3.66
CA THR A 42 -0.17 13.55 2.62
C THR A 42 0.67 12.28 2.79
N VAL A 43 1.42 12.13 3.89
CA VAL A 43 2.31 10.97 4.11
C VAL A 43 1.76 10.09 5.21
N THR A 44 1.54 8.81 4.91
CA THR A 44 1.33 7.75 5.90
C THR A 44 2.62 6.93 5.96
N MET A 45 3.01 6.46 7.15
CA MET A 45 4.29 5.79 7.37
C MET A 45 4.08 4.58 8.29
N ALA A 46 4.81 3.48 8.04
CA ALA A 46 4.71 2.24 8.82
C ALA A 46 6.05 1.66 9.33
N PRO A 47 6.65 2.20 10.41
CA PRO A 47 8.03 1.89 10.79
C PRO A 47 8.19 0.64 11.67
N LEU A 48 7.10 0.04 12.12
CA LEU A 48 7.09 -1.06 13.12
C LEU A 48 5.97 -2.07 12.82
N GLY A 49 5.66 -2.31 11.54
CA GLY A 49 4.45 -3.05 11.18
C GLY A 49 3.17 -2.32 11.61
N CYS A 50 3.21 -0.99 11.72
CA CYS A 50 2.08 -0.17 12.16
C CYS A 50 1.90 1.02 11.24
N ILE A 51 0.78 1.09 10.52
CA ILE A 51 0.41 2.21 9.63
C ILE A 51 -0.05 3.40 10.48
N HIS A 52 0.53 4.58 10.29
CA HIS A 52 0.22 5.79 11.06
C HIS A 52 -0.57 6.83 10.27
N PHE A 53 -1.88 6.91 10.50
CA PHE A 53 -2.72 7.98 9.96
C PHE A 53 -2.73 9.20 10.87
N HIS A 54 -2.67 10.39 10.26
CA HIS A 54 -2.73 11.65 10.99
C HIS A 54 -4.17 11.96 11.47
N PRO A 55 -4.42 12.21 12.78
CA PRO A 55 -5.78 12.41 13.31
C PRO A 55 -6.55 13.57 12.68
N GLY A 56 -5.87 14.68 12.38
CA GLY A 56 -6.46 15.83 11.67
C GLY A 56 -6.46 15.72 10.14
N GLY A 57 -6.09 14.56 9.57
CA GLY A 57 -6.01 14.35 8.12
C GLY A 57 -7.31 13.83 7.50
N GLY A 58 -8.25 13.32 8.32
CA GLY A 58 -9.55 12.87 7.85
C GLY A 58 -9.56 11.54 7.07
N SER A 59 -8.41 10.91 6.85
CA SER A 59 -8.29 9.64 6.10
C SER A 59 -8.43 8.39 6.96
N TYR A 60 -8.30 8.49 8.29
CA TYR A 60 -8.41 7.33 9.19
C TYR A 60 -9.84 6.76 9.18
N ARG A 61 -9.95 5.44 8.99
CA ARG A 61 -11.20 4.68 9.09
C ARG A 61 -11.07 3.58 10.15
N GLU A 62 -12.18 3.25 10.78
CA GLU A 62 -12.26 2.08 11.68
C GLU A 62 -12.17 0.76 10.92
N ASP A 63 -12.62 0.75 9.67
CA ASP A 63 -12.42 -0.33 8.71
C ASP A 63 -12.19 0.27 7.31
N PHE A 64 -11.02 0.02 6.72
CA PHE A 64 -10.72 0.49 5.37
C PHE A 64 -11.41 -0.33 4.27
N ALA A 65 -11.82 -1.56 4.52
CA ALA A 65 -12.50 -2.41 3.54
C ALA A 65 -13.93 -1.93 3.23
N THR A 66 -14.54 -1.16 4.14
CA THR A 66 -15.84 -0.51 3.92
C THR A 66 -15.72 0.93 3.44
N ALA A 67 -14.50 1.42 3.22
CA ALA A 67 -14.24 2.79 2.77
C ALA A 67 -14.44 2.94 1.25
N GLY A 68 -14.42 4.18 0.75
CA GLY A 68 -14.36 4.46 -0.68
C GLY A 68 -13.10 3.88 -1.33
N LEU A 69 -13.16 3.62 -2.63
CA LEU A 69 -12.11 2.93 -3.38
C LEU A 69 -10.76 3.69 -3.32
N ASP A 70 -10.80 5.00 -3.21
CA ASP A 70 -9.65 5.88 -2.99
C ASP A 70 -8.92 5.57 -1.67
N LEU A 71 -9.67 5.43 -0.58
CA LEU A 71 -9.13 5.09 0.75
C LEU A 71 -8.74 3.62 0.85
N GLN A 72 -9.43 2.72 0.17
CA GLN A 72 -8.98 1.33 0.00
C GLN A 72 -7.64 1.27 -0.73
N GLY A 73 -7.49 2.04 -1.82
CA GLY A 73 -6.23 2.15 -2.55
C GLY A 73 -5.10 2.74 -1.69
N LEU A 74 -5.39 3.76 -0.88
CA LEU A 74 -4.44 4.29 0.10
C LEU A 74 -4.03 3.21 1.10
N PHE A 75 -4.97 2.46 1.66
CA PHE A 75 -4.65 1.36 2.57
C PHE A 75 -3.76 0.31 1.91
N ILE A 76 -4.03 -0.08 0.65
CA ILE A 76 -3.19 -1.03 -0.11
C ILE A 76 -1.77 -0.48 -0.32
N HIS A 77 -1.61 0.81 -0.62
CA HIS A 77 -0.29 1.46 -0.70
C HIS A 77 0.49 1.28 0.61
N GLU A 78 -0.14 1.57 1.74
CA GLU A 78 0.49 1.43 3.06
C GLU A 78 0.82 -0.03 3.41
N MET A 79 0.00 -0.98 2.98
CA MET A 79 0.29 -2.41 3.15
C MET A 79 1.54 -2.85 2.38
N VAL A 80 1.94 -2.16 1.30
CA VAL A 80 3.23 -2.40 0.65
C VAL A 80 4.39 -2.05 1.59
N HIS A 81 4.27 -0.97 2.36
CA HIS A 81 5.28 -0.61 3.34
C HIS A 81 5.35 -1.61 4.50
N ILE A 82 4.21 -2.16 4.93
CA ILE A 82 4.19 -3.28 5.88
C ILE A 82 4.92 -4.49 5.31
N TRP A 83 4.62 -4.87 4.07
CA TRP A 83 5.32 -5.96 3.38
C TRP A 83 6.83 -5.71 3.30
N GLN A 84 7.25 -4.53 2.83
CA GLN A 84 8.67 -4.14 2.74
C GLN A 84 9.36 -4.27 4.10
N HIS A 85 8.72 -3.79 5.17
CA HIS A 85 9.23 -3.92 6.53
C HIS A 85 9.41 -5.38 6.95
N GLN A 86 8.42 -6.24 6.68
CA GLN A 86 8.51 -7.67 7.00
C GLN A 86 9.57 -8.40 6.18
N GLN A 87 9.93 -7.90 5.00
CA GLN A 87 11.07 -8.39 4.20
C GLN A 87 12.43 -7.91 4.74
N GLY A 88 12.48 -7.26 5.91
CA GLY A 88 13.71 -6.77 6.54
C GLY A 88 14.21 -5.43 5.99
N ILE A 89 13.39 -4.71 5.20
CA ILE A 89 13.78 -3.39 4.69
C ILE A 89 13.63 -2.37 5.82
N PHE A 90 14.76 -1.79 6.24
CA PHE A 90 14.77 -0.71 7.22
C PHE A 90 14.30 0.60 6.56
N LEU A 91 13.01 0.92 6.76
CA LEU A 91 12.32 2.07 6.18
C LEU A 91 12.82 3.48 6.62
N PRO A 92 13.65 3.69 7.66
CA PRO A 92 14.16 5.03 7.98
C PRO A 92 15.12 5.66 6.98
N ILE A 93 15.42 5.06 5.82
CA ILE A 93 16.49 5.54 4.96
C ILE A 93 16.00 5.85 3.53
N ARG A 94 16.01 7.17 3.24
CA ARG A 94 16.05 7.87 1.95
C ARG A 94 14.74 8.07 1.18
N ARG A 95 14.05 9.19 1.44
CA ARG A 95 13.61 10.06 0.34
C ARG A 95 14.48 11.30 0.32
N HIS A 96 15.48 11.29 -0.58
CA HIS A 96 16.08 12.53 -1.06
C HIS A 96 14.94 13.35 -1.70
N PRO A 97 14.93 14.70 -1.63
CA PRO A 97 13.88 15.57 -2.19
C PRO A 97 13.56 15.39 -3.70
N PHE A 98 14.22 14.46 -4.40
CA PHE A 98 14.00 14.11 -5.81
C PHE A 98 13.18 12.83 -6.02
N CYS A 99 12.53 12.27 -5.00
CA CYS A 99 11.69 11.08 -5.16
C CYS A 99 10.47 11.37 -6.04
N ARG A 100 10.61 11.10 -7.34
CA ARG A 100 9.51 11.11 -8.30
C ARG A 100 8.52 10.00 -7.94
N TYR A 101 7.31 10.40 -7.58
CA TYR A 101 6.13 9.52 -7.54
C TYR A 101 5.77 9.00 -8.93
N GLY A 102 6.16 9.73 -9.99
CA GLY A 102 6.10 9.23 -11.35
C GLY A 102 7.03 8.05 -11.57
N TYR A 103 6.47 6.95 -12.05
CA TYR A 103 7.20 5.81 -12.57
C TYR A 103 6.80 5.56 -14.03
N SER A 104 7.62 4.79 -14.74
CA SER A 104 7.24 4.21 -16.02
C SER A 104 7.50 2.72 -15.95
N LEU A 105 6.54 1.92 -16.40
CA LEU A 105 6.75 0.49 -16.53
C LEU A 105 7.86 0.24 -17.55
N LYS A 106 8.81 -0.63 -17.18
CA LYS A 106 9.93 -1.00 -18.03
C LYS A 106 9.79 -2.48 -18.34
N PRO A 107 9.83 -2.88 -19.63
CA PRO A 107 9.72 -4.29 -20.00
C PRO A 107 10.71 -5.16 -19.21
N GLY A 108 10.22 -6.26 -18.64
CA GLY A 108 11.01 -7.21 -17.86
C GLY A 108 11.46 -6.73 -16.48
N TRP A 109 11.04 -5.55 -16.00
CA TRP A 109 11.32 -5.13 -14.63
C TRP A 109 10.33 -5.75 -13.65
N THR A 110 10.87 -6.37 -12.60
CA THR A 110 10.10 -6.81 -11.43
C THR A 110 9.94 -5.66 -10.44
N LEU A 111 8.94 -5.76 -9.54
CA LEU A 111 8.63 -4.73 -8.54
C LEU A 111 9.87 -4.27 -7.75
N ARG A 112 10.77 -5.20 -7.40
CA ARG A 112 11.98 -4.90 -6.60
C ARG A 112 12.96 -3.94 -7.29
N ARG A 113 12.87 -3.74 -8.61
CA ARG A 113 13.72 -2.78 -9.36
C ARG A 113 13.25 -1.33 -9.25
N TYR A 114 12.04 -1.11 -8.74
CA TYR A 114 11.48 0.21 -8.52
C TYR A 114 11.83 0.75 -7.14
N GLY A 115 11.84 2.08 -6.96
CA GLY A 115 11.99 2.68 -5.64
C GLY A 115 10.82 2.30 -4.73
N LEU A 116 11.03 2.24 -3.40
CA LEU A 116 10.05 1.71 -2.44
C LEU A 116 8.64 2.31 -2.57
N GLU A 117 8.58 3.60 -2.89
CA GLU A 117 7.33 4.35 -3.03
C GLU A 117 6.70 4.20 -4.40
N GLN A 118 7.52 3.98 -5.44
CA GLN A 118 7.03 3.57 -6.74
C GLN A 118 6.46 2.16 -6.67
N GLN A 119 7.06 1.27 -5.87
CA GLN A 119 6.49 -0.05 -5.62
C GLN A 119 5.10 0.07 -5.00
N ALA A 120 4.94 0.92 -3.99
CA ALA A 120 3.67 1.14 -3.33
C ALA A 120 2.60 1.71 -4.28
N GLU A 121 2.94 2.72 -5.07
CA GLU A 121 2.04 3.30 -6.08
C GLU A 121 1.70 2.31 -7.21
N ILE A 122 2.65 1.50 -7.67
CA ILE A 122 2.40 0.44 -8.68
C ILE A 122 1.34 -0.53 -8.17
N VAL A 123 1.49 -1.01 -6.94
CA VAL A 123 0.55 -1.98 -6.34
C VAL A 123 -0.83 -1.35 -6.14
N ARG A 124 -0.87 -0.11 -5.67
CA ARG A 124 -2.12 0.67 -5.56
C ARG A 124 -2.81 0.83 -6.92
N HIS A 125 -2.09 1.18 -7.97
CA HIS A 125 -2.66 1.31 -9.30
C HIS A 125 -3.21 -0.01 -9.83
N VAL A 126 -2.50 -1.13 -9.65
CA VAL A 126 -3.01 -2.46 -10.01
C VAL A 126 -4.31 -2.76 -9.26
N PHE A 127 -4.35 -2.51 -7.95
CA PHE A 127 -5.56 -2.69 -7.15
C PHE A 127 -6.73 -1.85 -7.67
N LEU A 128 -6.52 -0.54 -7.89
CA LEU A 128 -7.55 0.37 -8.39
C LEU A 128 -8.06 -0.04 -9.78
N LEU A 129 -7.16 -0.42 -10.69
CA LEU A 129 -7.52 -0.88 -12.03
C LEU A 129 -8.29 -2.22 -12.00
N ARG A 130 -7.90 -3.17 -11.15
CA ARG A 130 -8.65 -4.43 -10.94
C ARG A 130 -10.07 -4.19 -10.45
N ASN A 131 -10.28 -3.11 -9.69
CA ASN A 131 -11.58 -2.70 -9.15
C ASN A 131 -12.32 -1.67 -10.04
N GLY A 132 -11.91 -1.51 -11.30
CA GLY A 132 -12.62 -0.70 -12.30
C GLY A 132 -12.39 0.80 -12.20
N ALA A 133 -11.42 1.28 -11.42
CA ALA A 133 -11.08 2.70 -11.37
C ALA A 133 -10.50 3.17 -12.71
N LEU A 134 -10.89 4.38 -13.13
CA LEU A 134 -10.25 5.08 -14.23
C LEU A 134 -9.12 5.95 -13.66
N LEU A 135 -7.88 5.66 -14.04
CA LEU A 135 -6.70 6.41 -13.61
C LEU A 135 -6.08 7.13 -14.81
N PRO A 136 -6.37 8.44 -15.01
CA PRO A 136 -5.80 9.21 -16.11
C PRO A 136 -4.26 9.17 -16.08
N GLY A 137 -3.66 8.72 -17.17
CA GLY A 137 -2.20 8.63 -17.31
C GLY A 137 -1.54 7.40 -16.68
N ALA A 138 -2.29 6.53 -16.00
CA ALA A 138 -1.75 5.23 -15.59
C ALA A 138 -1.72 4.27 -16.78
N PRO A 139 -0.67 3.42 -16.90
CA PRO A 139 -0.67 2.29 -17.81
C PRO A 139 -1.93 1.41 -17.66
N PRO A 140 -2.42 0.75 -18.73
CA PRO A 140 -3.49 -0.23 -18.62
C PRO A 140 -3.05 -1.45 -17.80
N LEU A 141 -4.00 -2.15 -17.17
CA LEU A 141 -3.74 -3.28 -16.27
C LEU A 141 -2.82 -4.34 -16.89
N GLU A 142 -2.98 -4.63 -18.18
CA GLU A 142 -2.19 -5.61 -18.92
C GLU A 142 -0.68 -5.32 -18.90
N GLN A 143 -0.28 -4.06 -18.82
CA GLN A 143 1.14 -3.69 -18.78
C GLN A 143 1.80 -4.00 -17.42
N TYR A 144 1.02 -4.23 -16.37
CA TYR A 144 1.53 -4.64 -15.05
C TYR A 144 1.72 -6.15 -14.92
N ARG A 145 1.34 -6.93 -15.94
CA ARG A 145 1.46 -8.39 -15.91
C ARG A 145 2.91 -8.80 -15.65
N GLY A 146 3.12 -9.63 -14.62
CA GLY A 146 4.45 -10.12 -14.22
C GLY A 146 5.32 -9.11 -13.46
N VAL A 147 4.83 -7.89 -13.17
CA VAL A 147 5.55 -6.92 -12.34
C VAL A 147 5.49 -7.30 -10.86
N LEU A 148 4.30 -7.68 -10.39
CA LEU A 148 4.04 -7.99 -8.98
C LEU A 148 4.62 -9.37 -8.61
N PRO A 149 5.33 -9.49 -7.47
CA PRO A 149 5.92 -10.75 -7.02
C PRO A 149 4.94 -11.62 -6.21
N PHE A 150 3.71 -11.16 -6.03
CA PHE A 150 2.69 -11.84 -5.24
C PHE A 150 1.47 -12.15 -6.08
N SER A 151 1.01 -13.39 -5.96
CA SER A 151 -0.24 -13.88 -6.52
C SER A 151 -1.34 -13.65 -5.47
N GLY A 152 -1.76 -12.41 -5.29
CA GLY A 152 -3.10 -12.18 -4.74
C GLY A 152 -4.12 -12.90 -5.63
N VAL A 153 -5.22 -13.40 -5.05
CA VAL A 153 -6.18 -14.27 -5.75
C VAL A 153 -6.66 -13.58 -7.04
N ASP A 154 -5.99 -13.89 -8.14
CA ASP A 154 -6.27 -13.43 -9.49
C ASP A 154 -6.41 -14.69 -10.33
N GLU A 155 -7.31 -15.54 -9.86
CA GLU A 155 -8.04 -16.44 -10.72
C GLU A 155 -9.42 -15.82 -10.87
N ARG A 156 -9.61 -15.06 -11.94
CA ARG A 156 -10.83 -15.28 -12.73
C ARG A 156 -10.74 -16.73 -13.24
N SER A 157 -10.97 -17.68 -12.34
CA SER A 157 -11.26 -19.07 -12.66
C SER A 157 -12.77 -19.16 -12.84
N ALA A 158 -13.12 -19.68 -14.01
CA ALA A 158 -14.44 -20.08 -14.52
C ALA A 158 -15.38 -18.95 -14.95
#